data_AF-A0A5M3MLT9-F1
#
_entry.id   AF-A0A5M3MLT9-F1
#
_cell.length_a   1.000
_cell.length_b   1.000
_cell.length_c   1.000
_cell.angle_alpha   90.00
_cell.angle_beta   90.00
_cell.angle_gamma   90.00
#
_symmetry.space_group_name_H-M   'P 1'
#
loop_
_entity.id
_entity.type
_entity.pdbx_description
1 polymer ?
#
loop_
_entity_poly.entity_id
_entity_poly.type
_entity_poly.pdbx_seq_one_letter_code
_entity_poly.pdbx_strand_id
1 'polypeptide(L)'
;MHMAGAFPGLDVLIARVGQLCGTSGNGAWNAKEWFPALVQASQAMGCFPTQDKPASWIPVSAAASVLVDLTLSSSKPKDSIVHLVHPQPVMFSSLASRFASTLDVPLVTYDAWLSKLAALSDDASSIPRVQPNGDGNDYSSIRALQLLPYFRGLALNADSGDSFGLPSLDCSQLKLCSKVVLSTEMESLGQADVVKWVVYWRQVGLLR
;
A
#
# COMPACT_ATOMS: atom_id res chain seq x y z
N MET A 1 -21.55 12.00 -3.96
CA MET A 1 -20.32 12.82 -3.87
C MET A 1 -20.19 13.90 -4.96
N HIS A 2 -21.05 13.97 -5.99
CA HIS A 2 -20.94 14.95 -7.10
C HIS A 2 -21.57 16.34 -6.83
N MET A 3 -22.30 16.52 -5.72
CA MET A 3 -23.13 17.72 -5.48
C MET A 3 -22.44 18.84 -4.68
N ALA A 4 -21.20 18.64 -4.20
CA ALA A 4 -20.56 19.61 -3.31
C ALA A 4 -20.20 20.93 -4.03
N GLY A 5 -19.94 20.91 -5.34
CA GLY A 5 -19.65 22.12 -6.13
C GLY A 5 -20.86 22.98 -6.46
N ALA A 6 -22.07 22.60 -6.02
CA ALA A 6 -23.32 23.28 -6.37
C ALA A 6 -23.78 24.32 -5.34
N PHE A 7 -23.00 24.58 -4.28
CA PHE A 7 -23.32 25.62 -3.29
C PHE A 7 -22.64 26.94 -3.67
N PRO A 8 -23.41 27.97 -4.10
CA PRO A 8 -22.83 29.25 -4.46
C PRO A 8 -22.07 29.85 -3.26
N GLY A 9 -20.77 30.14 -3.45
CA GLY A 9 -19.91 30.79 -2.46
C GLY A 9 -19.00 29.87 -1.64
N LEU A 10 -19.06 28.55 -1.82
CA LEU A 10 -18.13 27.62 -1.18
C LEU A 10 -17.01 27.19 -2.15
N ASP A 11 -15.75 27.50 -1.81
CA ASP A 11 -14.58 26.95 -2.51
C ASP A 11 -14.34 25.51 -2.03
N VAL A 12 -14.65 24.55 -2.89
CA VAL A 12 -14.57 23.12 -2.57
C VAL A 12 -13.40 22.51 -3.34
N LEU A 13 -12.66 21.62 -2.67
CA LEU A 13 -11.69 20.72 -3.30
C LEU A 13 -11.97 19.29 -2.85
N ILE A 14 -12.16 18.39 -3.81
CA ILE A 14 -12.33 16.96 -3.59
C ILE A 14 -11.04 16.25 -3.99
N ALA A 15 -10.26 15.82 -3.00
CA ALA A 15 -9.11 14.97 -3.22
C ALA A 15 -9.49 13.49 -3.06
N ARG A 16 -9.37 12.71 -4.14
CA ARG A 16 -9.49 11.25 -4.09
C ARG A 16 -8.10 10.66 -3.95
N VAL A 17 -7.83 10.09 -2.78
CA VAL A 17 -6.50 9.60 -2.43
C VAL A 17 -6.37 8.13 -2.85
N GLY A 18 -5.28 7.80 -3.53
CA GLY A 18 -4.91 6.41 -3.77
C GLY A 18 -4.27 5.76 -2.54
N GLN A 19 -3.46 4.72 -2.74
CA GLN A 19 -2.75 4.08 -1.64
C GLN A 19 -1.69 5.03 -1.05
N LEU A 20 -1.88 5.40 0.21
CA LEU A 20 -0.87 6.07 1.02
C LEU A 20 0.18 5.05 1.48
N CYS A 21 1.46 5.44 1.50
CA CYS A 21 2.53 4.63 2.04
C CYS A 21 3.34 5.38 3.10
N GLY A 22 4.33 4.70 3.69
CA GLY A 22 5.07 5.24 4.83
C GLY A 22 5.70 6.61 4.58
N THR A 23 5.91 7.37 5.65
CA THR A 23 6.45 8.73 5.53
C THR A 23 7.86 8.72 4.91
N SER A 24 8.18 9.74 4.12
CA SER A 24 9.50 9.89 3.47
C SER A 24 10.64 10.04 4.49
N GLY A 25 10.34 10.51 5.71
CA GLY A 25 11.32 10.73 6.78
C GLY A 25 11.77 9.42 7.43
N ASN A 26 10.92 8.86 8.29
CA ASN A 26 11.26 7.71 9.14
C ASN A 26 10.63 6.38 8.67
N GLY A 27 9.90 6.36 7.55
CA GLY A 27 9.24 5.16 7.05
C GLY A 27 8.01 4.74 7.86
N ALA A 28 7.49 5.59 8.75
CA ALA A 28 6.31 5.27 9.53
C ALA A 28 5.11 4.96 8.63
N TRP A 29 4.70 3.70 8.62
CA TRP A 29 3.54 3.19 7.92
C TRP A 29 2.72 2.34 8.90
N ASN A 30 1.46 2.70 9.11
CA ASN A 30 0.56 2.06 10.07
C ASN A 30 0.54 0.52 9.92
N ALA A 31 1.11 -0.18 10.90
CA ALA A 31 1.24 -1.64 10.93
C ALA A 31 -0.10 -2.41 10.96
N LYS A 32 -1.23 -1.73 11.09
CA LYS A 32 -2.58 -2.32 11.04
C LYS A 32 -3.21 -2.30 9.64
N GLU A 33 -2.52 -1.74 8.65
CA GLU A 33 -2.99 -1.75 7.26
C GLU A 33 -2.74 -3.09 6.56
N TRP A 34 -3.42 -3.27 5.42
CA TRP A 34 -3.39 -4.51 4.65
C TRP A 34 -1.98 -4.84 4.11
N PHE A 35 -1.22 -3.84 3.64
CA PHE A 35 0.08 -4.08 3.03
C PHE A 35 1.15 -4.50 4.06
N PRO A 36 1.30 -3.83 5.22
CA PRO A 36 2.15 -4.34 6.30
C PRO A 36 1.77 -5.75 6.75
N ALA A 37 0.48 -6.08 6.79
CA ALA A 37 0.02 -7.45 7.10
C ALA A 37 0.48 -8.46 6.04
N LEU A 38 0.45 -8.10 4.75
CA LEU A 38 1.02 -8.90 3.66
C LEU A 38 2.52 -9.13 3.85
N VAL A 39 3.29 -8.08 4.16
CA VAL A 39 4.73 -8.17 4.40
C VAL A 39 5.05 -9.09 5.59
N GLN A 40 4.29 -8.97 6.69
CA GLN A 40 4.41 -9.84 7.86
C GLN A 40 4.14 -11.31 7.50
N ALA A 41 3.05 -11.57 6.79
CA ALA A 41 2.70 -12.92 6.36
C ALA A 41 3.74 -13.49 5.41
N SER A 42 4.30 -12.68 4.52
CA SER A 42 5.41 -13.08 3.64
C SER A 42 6.68 -13.48 4.39
N GLN A 43 7.06 -12.74 5.43
CA GLN A 43 8.17 -13.12 6.31
C GLN A 43 7.87 -14.47 6.99
N ALA A 44 6.66 -14.65 7.54
CA ALA A 44 6.28 -15.87 8.24
C ALA A 44 6.14 -17.10 7.31
N MET A 45 5.66 -16.89 6.08
CA MET A 45 5.51 -17.93 5.07
C MET A 45 6.79 -18.22 4.29
N GLY A 46 7.81 -17.36 4.36
CA GLY A 46 9.04 -17.53 3.58
C GLY A 46 8.84 -17.36 2.07
N CYS A 47 7.92 -16.48 1.64
CA CYS A 47 7.77 -16.09 0.24
C CYS A 47 7.05 -14.75 0.09
N PHE A 48 7.36 -13.98 -0.96
CA PHE A 48 6.78 -12.66 -1.21
C PHE A 48 6.03 -12.62 -2.56
N PRO A 49 4.79 -12.08 -2.61
CA PRO A 49 4.03 -12.03 -3.86
C PRO A 49 4.56 -10.94 -4.79
N THR A 50 4.60 -11.22 -6.09
CA THR A 50 4.92 -10.22 -7.13
C THR A 50 3.85 -10.17 -8.21
N GLN A 51 3.68 -8.99 -8.82
CA GLN A 51 2.78 -8.72 -9.92
C GLN A 51 3.38 -7.66 -10.85
N ASP A 52 3.30 -7.88 -12.17
CA ASP A 52 3.81 -6.96 -13.19
C ASP A 52 2.77 -5.90 -13.55
N LYS A 53 2.50 -5.05 -12.57
CA LYS A 53 1.58 -3.92 -12.69
C LYS A 53 2.11 -2.68 -11.97
N PRO A 54 1.65 -1.47 -12.33
CA PRO A 54 2.06 -0.25 -11.68
C PRO A 54 1.46 -0.11 -10.28
N ALA A 55 2.25 0.45 -9.36
CA ALA A 55 1.86 0.91 -8.03
C ALA A 55 2.06 2.44 -7.94
N SER A 56 0.96 3.17 -7.81
CA SER A 56 0.96 4.64 -7.72
C SER A 56 0.94 5.14 -6.27
N TRP A 57 1.67 4.46 -5.39
CA TRP A 57 1.63 4.72 -3.94
C TRP A 57 2.33 6.02 -3.58
N ILE A 58 1.67 6.86 -2.78
CA ILE A 58 2.17 8.17 -2.40
C ILE A 58 2.55 8.21 -0.92
N PRO A 59 3.78 8.64 -0.55
CA PRO A 59 4.14 8.83 0.85
C PRO A 59 3.20 9.81 1.55
N VAL A 60 2.76 9.49 2.77
CA VAL A 60 1.83 10.35 3.55
C VAL A 60 2.34 11.79 3.66
N SER A 61 3.65 11.98 3.86
CA SER A 61 4.27 13.31 3.93
C SER A 61 4.11 14.08 2.62
N ALA A 62 4.30 13.42 1.48
CA ALA A 62 4.13 14.03 0.16
C ALA A 62 2.66 14.36 -0.11
N ALA A 63 1.75 13.43 0.21
CA ALA A 63 0.31 13.64 0.08
C ALA A 63 -0.17 14.86 0.89
N ALA A 64 0.30 15.01 2.13
CA ALA A 64 -0.02 16.15 2.98
C ALA A 64 0.48 17.48 2.38
N SER A 65 1.74 17.53 1.93
CA SER A 65 2.31 18.74 1.30
C SER A 65 1.55 19.14 0.04
N VAL A 66 1.19 18.17 -0.79
CA VAL A 66 0.41 18.42 -2.02
C VAL A 66 -1.00 18.90 -1.69
N LEU A 67 -1.66 18.36 -0.67
CA LEU A 67 -2.97 18.86 -0.24
C LEU A 67 -2.92 20.30 0.24
N VAL A 68 -1.90 20.69 1.02
CA VAL A 68 -1.71 22.08 1.45
C VAL A 68 -1.45 23.00 0.25
N ASP A 69 -0.63 22.58 -0.70
CA ASP A 69 -0.38 23.34 -1.93
C ASP A 69 -1.66 23.55 -2.73
N LEU A 70 -2.47 22.50 -2.89
CA LEU A 70 -3.73 22.56 -3.65
C LEU A 70 -4.79 23.45 -2.98
N THR A 71 -4.87 23.49 -1.65
CA THR A 71 -5.82 24.37 -0.96
C THR A 71 -5.43 25.84 -1.07
N LEU A 72 -4.14 26.14 -1.17
CA LEU A 72 -3.60 27.49 -1.31
C LEU A 72 -3.43 27.92 -2.79
N SER A 73 -3.54 26.99 -3.73
CA SER A 73 -3.34 27.25 -5.16
C SER A 73 -4.49 28.07 -5.76
N SER A 74 -4.13 29.07 -6.56
CA SER A 74 -5.08 29.79 -7.42
C SER A 74 -5.51 28.97 -8.64
N SER A 75 -4.75 27.94 -9.00
CA SER A 75 -5.06 27.02 -10.10
C SER A 75 -5.91 25.87 -9.59
N LYS A 76 -7.22 25.96 -9.79
CA LYS A 76 -8.17 24.94 -9.33
C LYS A 76 -8.31 23.79 -10.34
N PRO A 77 -8.46 22.54 -9.89
CA PRO A 77 -8.74 21.43 -10.77
C PRO A 77 -10.13 21.57 -11.41
N LYS A 78 -10.28 21.03 -12.62
CA LYS A 78 -11.57 20.86 -13.29
C LYS A 78 -12.52 20.07 -12.39
N ASP A 79 -13.76 20.54 -12.31
CA ASP A 79 -14.82 19.99 -11.48
C ASP A 79 -14.47 19.95 -9.98
N SER A 80 -13.44 20.68 -9.55
CA SER A 80 -12.90 20.67 -8.19
C SER A 80 -12.42 19.30 -7.71
N ILE A 81 -12.12 18.37 -8.62
CA ILE A 81 -11.72 17.00 -8.30
C ILE A 81 -10.27 16.76 -8.70
N VAL A 82 -9.47 16.23 -7.78
CA VAL A 82 -8.10 15.80 -8.03
C VAL A 82 -7.89 14.38 -7.53
N HIS A 83 -7.08 13.61 -8.25
CA HIS A 83 -6.62 12.30 -7.79
C HIS A 83 -5.22 12.46 -7.18
N LEU A 84 -5.11 12.18 -5.89
CA LEU A 84 -3.87 12.27 -5.13
C LEU A 84 -3.20 10.88 -5.11
N VAL A 85 -2.34 10.67 -6.10
CA VAL A 85 -1.53 9.47 -6.31
C VAL A 85 -0.11 9.87 -6.68
N HIS A 86 0.84 8.93 -6.62
CA HIS A 86 2.21 9.22 -7.05
C HIS A 86 2.23 9.59 -8.55
N PRO A 87 2.84 10.72 -8.94
CA PRO A 87 2.87 11.17 -10.34
C PRO A 87 3.75 10.31 -11.25
N GLN A 88 4.66 9.53 -10.65
CA GLN A 88 5.57 8.59 -11.29
C GLN A 88 5.37 7.19 -10.69
N PRO A 89 4.40 6.39 -11.15
CA PRO A 89 4.18 5.06 -10.61
C PRO A 89 5.39 4.14 -10.88
N VAL A 90 5.62 3.20 -9.98
CA VAL A 90 6.67 2.18 -10.13
C VAL A 90 6.05 0.81 -10.40
N MET A 91 6.76 -0.08 -11.08
CA MET A 91 6.31 -1.47 -11.20
C MET A 91 6.34 -2.13 -9.82
N PHE A 92 5.23 -2.75 -9.41
CA PHE A 92 5.18 -3.44 -8.13
C PHE A 92 6.19 -4.59 -8.05
N SER A 93 6.49 -5.28 -9.15
CA SER A 93 7.57 -6.26 -9.20
C SER A 93 8.95 -5.68 -8.82
N SER A 94 9.20 -4.39 -9.08
CA SER A 94 10.41 -3.69 -8.60
C SER A 94 10.39 -3.46 -7.09
N LEU A 95 9.23 -3.18 -6.48
CA LEU A 95 9.12 -3.07 -5.02
C LEU A 95 9.16 -4.45 -4.35
N ALA A 96 8.46 -5.43 -4.92
CA ALA A 96 8.40 -6.80 -4.43
C ALA A 96 9.78 -7.43 -4.37
N SER A 97 10.63 -7.26 -5.40
CA SER A 97 12.01 -7.78 -5.39
C SER A 97 12.86 -7.18 -4.27
N ARG A 98 12.67 -5.89 -3.97
CA ARG A 98 13.35 -5.20 -2.87
C ARG A 98 12.88 -5.70 -1.51
N PHE A 99 11.57 -5.94 -1.34
CA PHE A 99 11.03 -6.57 -0.13
C PHE A 99 11.54 -7.99 0.05
N ALA A 100 11.45 -8.81 -1.00
CA ALA A 100 11.93 -10.18 -1.02
C ALA A 100 13.41 -10.27 -0.64
N SER A 101 14.25 -9.41 -1.21
CA SER A 101 15.66 -9.30 -0.85
C SER A 101 15.88 -8.84 0.60
N THR A 102 15.09 -7.89 1.09
CA THR A 102 15.22 -7.36 2.47
C THR A 102 14.77 -8.37 3.53
N LEU A 103 13.81 -9.23 3.19
CA LEU A 103 13.27 -10.27 4.05
C LEU A 103 13.98 -11.63 3.89
N ASP A 104 14.87 -11.76 2.89
CA ASP A 104 15.53 -13.00 2.50
C ASP A 104 14.55 -14.13 2.16
N VAL A 105 13.59 -13.84 1.27
CA VAL A 105 12.58 -14.80 0.82
C VAL A 105 12.44 -14.79 -0.71
N PRO A 106 12.08 -15.91 -1.36
CA PRO A 106 11.83 -15.95 -2.80
C PRO A 106 10.55 -15.19 -3.20
N LEU A 107 10.53 -14.74 -4.45
CA LEU A 107 9.32 -14.22 -5.09
C LEU A 107 8.44 -15.36 -5.61
N VAL A 108 7.12 -15.19 -5.49
CA VAL A 108 6.10 -16.10 -6.03
C VAL A 108 4.97 -15.30 -6.68
N THR A 109 4.11 -15.96 -7.46
CA THR A 109 2.88 -15.32 -7.97
C THR A 109 1.93 -14.99 -6.83
N TYR A 110 1.06 -13.99 -7.03
CA TYR A 110 0.05 -13.64 -6.04
C TYR A 110 -0.86 -14.83 -5.69
N ASP A 111 -1.27 -15.63 -6.68
CA ASP A 111 -2.10 -16.83 -6.45
C ASP A 111 -1.40 -17.89 -5.60
N ALA A 112 -0.10 -18.12 -5.84
CA ALA A 112 0.68 -19.07 -5.03
C ALA A 112 0.83 -18.58 -3.58
N TRP A 113 1.07 -17.28 -3.39
CA TRP A 113 1.11 -16.67 -2.06
C TRP A 113 -0.24 -16.75 -1.34
N LEU A 114 -1.34 -16.43 -2.04
CA LEU A 114 -2.69 -16.46 -1.48
C LEU A 114 -3.12 -17.88 -1.11
N SER A 115 -2.77 -18.87 -1.94
CA SER A 115 -3.03 -20.30 -1.66
C SER A 115 -2.32 -20.74 -0.38
N LYS A 116 -1.08 -20.29 -0.16
CA LYS A 116 -0.32 -20.57 1.05
C LYS A 116 -0.94 -19.91 2.29
N LEU A 117 -1.40 -18.66 2.17
CA LEU A 117 -2.10 -17.97 3.26
C LEU A 117 -3.42 -18.67 3.63
N ALA A 118 -4.18 -19.13 2.62
CA ALA A 118 -5.42 -19.86 2.85
C ALA A 118 -5.18 -21.19 3.59
N ALA A 119 -4.18 -21.97 3.17
CA ALA A 119 -3.83 -23.22 3.85
C ALA A 119 -3.47 -23.00 5.33
N LEU A 120 -2.70 -21.94 5.65
CA LEU A 120 -2.41 -21.59 7.04
C LEU A 120 -3.66 -21.24 7.86
N SER A 121 -4.67 -20.62 7.23
CA SER A 121 -5.94 -20.31 7.90
C SER A 121 -6.74 -21.57 8.24
N ASP A 122 -6.70 -22.56 7.35
CA ASP A 122 -7.39 -23.85 7.55
C ASP A 122 -6.69 -24.66 8.65
N ASP A 123 -5.36 -24.69 8.65
CA ASP A 123 -4.55 -25.31 9.70
C ASP A 123 -4.79 -24.65 11.06
N ALA A 124 -4.78 -23.32 11.14
CA ALA A 124 -5.05 -22.58 12.38
C ALA A 124 -6.46 -22.83 12.94
N SER A 125 -7.42 -23.21 12.09
CA SER A 125 -8.80 -23.54 12.49
C SER A 125 -8.95 -24.98 12.98
N SER A 126 -8.01 -25.87 12.65
CA SER A 126 -8.04 -27.30 12.99
C SER A 126 -7.24 -27.67 14.25
N ILE A 127 -6.35 -26.79 14.75
CA ILE A 127 -5.55 -27.01 15.96
C ILE A 127 -6.31 -26.51 17.21
N PRO A 128 -6.58 -27.35 18.23
CA PRO A 128 -7.09 -26.89 19.52
C PRO A 128 -6.09 -25.93 20.17
N ARG A 129 -6.55 -24.75 20.64
CA ARG A 129 -5.74 -23.64 21.20
C ARG A 129 -4.89 -23.97 22.45
N VAL A 130 -4.75 -25.24 22.82
CA VAL A 130 -4.06 -25.69 24.03
C VAL A 130 -3.08 -26.81 23.66
N GLN A 131 -1.84 -26.45 23.34
CA GLN A 131 -0.68 -27.32 23.58
C GLN A 131 0.41 -26.48 24.24
N PRO A 132 0.80 -26.76 25.51
CA PRO A 132 1.77 -25.93 26.24
C PRO A 132 3.24 -26.17 25.86
N ASN A 133 3.57 -27.17 25.05
CA ASN A 133 4.96 -27.57 24.81
C ASN A 133 5.18 -27.96 23.34
N GLY A 134 6.16 -27.32 22.67
CA GLY A 134 6.82 -27.86 21.48
C GLY A 134 6.75 -26.97 20.24
N ASP A 135 7.87 -26.31 19.93
CA ASP A 135 8.55 -26.05 18.64
C ASP A 135 7.71 -25.82 17.35
N GLY A 136 6.43 -25.48 17.46
CA GLY A 136 5.57 -25.10 16.35
C GLY A 136 5.67 -23.60 16.09
N ASN A 137 5.74 -23.21 14.82
CA ASN A 137 5.58 -21.80 14.46
C ASN A 137 4.20 -21.31 14.94
N ASP A 138 4.19 -20.40 15.91
CA ASP A 138 2.96 -19.72 16.34
C ASP A 138 2.51 -18.74 15.25
N TYR A 139 1.54 -19.18 14.45
CA TYR A 139 0.93 -18.40 13.37
C TYR A 139 -0.23 -17.53 13.85
N SER A 140 -0.60 -17.57 15.14
CA SER A 140 -1.70 -16.78 15.70
C SER A 140 -1.47 -15.26 15.60
N SER A 141 -0.22 -14.84 15.43
CA SER A 141 0.18 -13.45 15.25
C SER A 141 0.11 -12.94 13.80
N ILE A 142 -0.15 -13.79 12.81
CA ILE A 142 -0.22 -13.38 11.40
C ILE A 142 -1.52 -12.59 11.17
N ARG A 143 -1.39 -11.27 11.04
CA ARG A 143 -2.52 -10.36 10.83
C ARG A 143 -3.22 -10.60 9.49
N ALA A 144 -2.50 -11.07 8.47
CA ALA A 144 -3.05 -11.33 7.15
C ALA A 144 -4.15 -12.41 7.16
N LEU A 145 -4.15 -13.34 8.12
CA LEU A 145 -5.20 -14.36 8.24
C LEU A 145 -6.57 -13.72 8.48
N GLN A 146 -6.64 -12.65 9.27
CA GLN A 146 -7.87 -11.89 9.51
C GLN A 146 -8.34 -11.12 8.26
N LEU A 147 -7.43 -10.87 7.31
CA LEU A 147 -7.67 -10.15 6.06
C LEU A 147 -7.78 -11.10 4.86
N LEU A 148 -7.86 -12.42 5.08
CA LEU A 148 -7.95 -13.39 3.98
C LEU A 148 -9.10 -13.10 2.98
N PRO A 149 -10.32 -12.72 3.41
CA PRO A 149 -11.37 -12.31 2.47
C PRO A 149 -10.98 -11.09 1.63
N TYR A 150 -10.26 -10.14 2.21
CA TYR A 150 -9.76 -8.96 1.50
C TYR A 150 -8.74 -9.35 0.43
N PHE A 151 -7.75 -10.17 0.77
CA PHE A 151 -6.74 -10.64 -0.19
C PHE A 151 -7.33 -11.49 -1.33
N ARG A 152 -8.35 -12.30 -1.04
CA ARG A 152 -9.13 -12.99 -2.08
C ARG A 152 -9.84 -12.00 -3.02
N GLY A 153 -10.40 -10.92 -2.46
CA GLY A 153 -11.01 -9.84 -3.25
C GLY A 153 -10.03 -9.14 -4.20
N LEU A 154 -8.77 -8.97 -3.81
CA LEU A 154 -7.75 -8.39 -4.70
C LEU A 154 -7.43 -9.30 -5.90
N ALA A 155 -7.39 -10.63 -5.70
CA ALA A 155 -7.19 -11.58 -6.80
C ALA A 155 -8.31 -11.51 -7.85
N LEU A 156 -9.57 -11.32 -7.40
CA LEU A 156 -10.71 -11.19 -8.32
C LEU A 156 -10.65 -9.93 -9.19
N ASN A 157 -9.93 -8.91 -8.74
CA ASN A 157 -9.70 -7.66 -9.48
C ASN A 157 -8.31 -7.64 -10.16
N ALA A 158 -7.63 -8.79 -10.26
CA ALA A 158 -6.29 -8.86 -10.84
C ALA A 158 -6.26 -8.45 -12.33
N ASP A 159 -7.38 -8.41 -13.03
CA ASP A 159 -7.46 -7.92 -14.43
C ASP A 159 -7.84 -6.45 -14.54
N SER A 160 -8.29 -5.81 -13.46
CA SER A 160 -8.79 -4.44 -13.46
C SER A 160 -7.90 -3.51 -12.61
N GLY A 161 -7.31 -2.49 -13.23
CA GLY A 161 -6.57 -1.46 -12.50
C GLY A 161 -5.12 -1.83 -12.13
N ASP A 162 -4.67 -1.35 -10.98
CA ASP A 162 -3.28 -1.39 -10.50
C ASP A 162 -2.85 -2.77 -9.97
N SER A 163 -1.65 -2.87 -9.38
CA SER A 163 -1.08 -4.14 -8.89
C SER A 163 -1.99 -4.93 -7.96
N PHE A 164 -2.82 -4.28 -7.16
CA PHE A 164 -3.70 -4.96 -6.21
C PHE A 164 -5.18 -4.87 -6.61
N GLY A 165 -5.44 -4.58 -7.88
CA GLY A 165 -6.81 -4.47 -8.37
C GLY A 165 -7.53 -3.18 -7.92
N LEU A 166 -6.78 -2.16 -7.48
CA LEU A 166 -7.34 -0.84 -7.20
C LEU A 166 -7.51 -0.07 -8.52
N PRO A 167 -8.54 0.79 -8.66
CA PRO A 167 -8.72 1.57 -9.87
C PRO A 167 -7.48 2.40 -10.22
N SER A 168 -7.03 2.34 -11.48
CA SER A 168 -6.00 3.24 -11.97
C SER A 168 -6.57 4.66 -12.03
N LEU A 169 -5.88 5.60 -11.37
CA LEU A 169 -6.32 6.99 -11.28
C LEU A 169 -5.47 7.89 -12.18
N ASP A 170 -6.11 8.63 -13.08
CA ASP A 170 -5.45 9.69 -13.85
C ASP A 170 -4.93 10.78 -12.91
N CYS A 171 -3.66 11.16 -13.07
CA CYS A 171 -3.02 12.21 -12.28
C CYS A 171 -2.75 13.50 -13.07
N SER A 172 -3.35 13.66 -14.26
CA SER A 172 -3.08 14.80 -15.14
C SER A 172 -3.44 16.13 -14.49
N GLN A 173 -4.58 16.20 -13.81
CA GLN A 173 -4.97 17.42 -13.08
C GLN A 173 -4.04 17.75 -11.92
N LEU A 174 -3.55 16.73 -11.21
CA LEU A 174 -2.61 16.92 -10.10
C LEU A 174 -1.32 17.58 -10.59
N LYS A 175 -0.78 17.11 -11.72
CA LYS A 175 0.42 17.67 -12.36
C LYS A 175 0.22 19.11 -12.84
N LEU A 176 -0.99 19.49 -13.22
CA LEU A 176 -1.30 20.86 -13.66
C LEU A 176 -1.49 21.84 -12.50
N CYS A 177 -2.10 21.38 -11.41
CA CYS A 177 -2.55 22.26 -10.32
C CYS A 177 -1.56 22.39 -9.16
N SER A 178 -0.72 21.37 -8.93
CA SER A 178 0.24 21.37 -7.82
C SER A 178 1.63 21.81 -8.25
N LYS A 179 2.07 22.94 -7.70
CA LYS A 179 3.45 23.43 -7.87
C LYS A 179 4.44 22.51 -7.16
N VAL A 180 4.05 21.90 -6.05
CA VAL A 180 4.92 20.92 -5.35
C VAL A 180 5.22 19.73 -6.26
N VAL A 181 4.22 19.20 -6.96
CA VAL A 181 4.42 18.10 -7.92
C VAL A 181 5.24 18.52 -9.14
N LEU A 182 5.18 19.79 -9.54
CA LEU A 182 5.96 20.35 -10.66
C LEU A 182 7.40 20.73 -10.28
N SER A 183 7.63 21.18 -9.05
CA SER A 183 8.91 21.74 -8.58
C SER A 183 9.76 20.74 -7.81
N THR A 184 9.14 19.73 -7.22
CA THR A 184 9.82 18.64 -6.55
C THR A 184 9.85 17.49 -7.54
N GLU A 185 11.03 17.08 -7.99
CA GLU A 185 11.19 15.73 -8.54
C GLU A 185 10.88 14.76 -7.39
N MET A 186 9.59 14.41 -7.25
CA MET A 186 9.18 13.41 -6.27
C MET A 186 9.81 12.09 -6.69
N GLU A 187 10.88 11.72 -6.00
CA GLU A 187 11.62 10.50 -6.29
C GLU A 187 10.67 9.31 -6.28
N SER A 188 10.76 8.51 -7.33
CA SER A 188 10.02 7.26 -7.43
C SER A 188 10.41 6.32 -6.29
N LEU A 189 9.43 5.61 -5.73
CA LEU A 189 9.64 4.68 -4.62
C LEU A 189 10.72 3.64 -4.94
N GLY A 190 11.64 3.42 -4.01
CA GLY A 190 12.81 2.58 -4.21
C GLY A 190 13.27 1.81 -2.97
N GLN A 191 14.55 1.41 -2.98
CA GLN A 191 15.15 0.57 -1.93
C GLN A 191 15.18 1.31 -0.61
N ALA A 192 15.49 2.61 -0.63
CA ALA A 192 15.57 3.41 0.58
C ALA A 192 14.22 3.44 1.32
N ASP A 193 13.10 3.55 0.59
CA ASP A 193 11.76 3.53 1.18
C ASP A 193 11.44 2.16 1.78
N VAL A 194 11.67 1.09 1.03
CA VAL A 194 11.46 -0.30 1.50
C VAL A 194 12.23 -0.57 2.80
N VAL A 195 13.50 -0.19 2.85
CA VAL A 195 14.34 -0.35 4.04
C VAL A 195 13.77 0.45 5.22
N LYS A 196 13.38 1.71 5.01
CA LYS A 196 12.79 2.54 6.08
C LYS A 196 11.50 1.92 6.61
N TRP A 197 10.62 1.42 5.74
CA TRP A 197 9.36 0.78 6.16
C TRP A 197 9.61 -0.50 6.96
N VAL A 198 10.52 -1.36 6.50
CA VAL A 198 10.88 -2.60 7.22
C VAL A 198 11.51 -2.28 8.58
N VAL A 199 12.43 -1.30 8.65
CA VAL A 199 13.02 -0.85 9.91
C VAL A 199 11.95 -0.36 10.87
N TYR A 200 11.04 0.49 10.41
CA TYR A 200 9.93 0.98 11.24
C TYR A 200 9.05 -0.17 11.74
N TRP A 201 8.69 -1.11 10.87
CA TRP A 201 7.86 -2.26 11.24
C TRP A 201 8.53 -3.21 12.24
N ARG A 202 9.86 -3.36 12.19
CA ARG A 202 10.62 -4.05 13.24
C ARG A 202 10.57 -3.29 14.56
N GLN A 203 10.76 -1.97 14.53
CA GLN A 203 10.72 -1.13 15.75
C GLN A 203 9.36 -1.20 16.46
N VAL A 204 8.26 -1.25 15.72
CA VAL A 204 6.90 -1.35 16.30
C VAL A 204 6.42 -2.79 16.52
N GLY A 205 7.31 -3.79 16.35
CA GLY A 205 7.03 -5.19 16.67
C GLY A 205 6.10 -5.90 15.68
N LEU A 206 5.96 -5.42 14.45
CA LEU A 206 5.22 -6.13 13.39
C LEU A 206 6.08 -7.23 12.76
N LEU A 207 7.34 -6.94 12.47
CA LEU A 207 8.31 -7.85 11.84
C LEU A 207 9.37 -8.28 12.84
N ARG A 208 9.94 -9.47 12.61
CA ARG A 208 11.11 -9.97 13.34
C ARG A 208 12.42 -9.49 12.69
#